data_AF-A0A0G1WDG2-F1
#
_entry.id   AF-A0A0G1WDG2-F1
#
_cell.length_a   1.000
_cell.length_b   1.000
_cell.length_c   1.000
_cell.angle_alpha   90.00
_cell.angle_beta   90.00
_cell.angle_gamma   90.00
#
_symmetry.space_group_name_H-M   'P 1'
#
loop_
_entity.id
_entity.type
_entity.pdbx_description
1 polymer ?
#
loop_
_entity_poly.entity_id
_entity_poly.type
_entity_poly.pdbx_seq_one_letter_code
_entity_poly.pdbx_strand_id
1 'polypeptide(L)' 'SIKTNVHSTGYGLYIAKKIIEAHGGRIWAESDGDGKGSVFFVEFPTA' A
#
# COMPACT_ATOMS: atom_id res chain seq x y z
N SER A 1 9.20 21.85 3.81
CA SER A 1 7.88 21.64 4.44
C SER A 1 7.08 20.69 3.57
N ILE A 2 6.77 19.49 4.06
CA ILE A 2 5.94 18.52 3.33
C ILE A 2 4.55 19.15 3.24
N LYS A 3 4.09 19.50 2.03
CA LYS A 3 2.71 19.96 1.83
C LYS A 3 1.78 18.77 1.98
N THR A 4 1.23 18.58 3.17
CA THR A 4 0.16 17.61 3.40
C THR A 4 -1.07 18.05 2.59
N ASN A 5 -1.46 17.26 1.59
CA ASN A 5 -2.69 17.51 0.85
C ASN A 5 -3.89 17.06 1.70
N VAL A 6 -4.43 17.99 2.49
CA VAL A 6 -5.58 17.77 3.38
C VAL A 6 -6.88 17.38 2.64
N HIS A 7 -6.92 17.52 1.31
CA HIS A 7 -8.03 17.07 0.47
C HIS A 7 -7.79 15.70 -0.17
N SER A 8 -6.68 15.03 0.16
CA SER A 8 -6.45 13.66 -0.28
C SER A 8 -7.52 12.72 0.28
N THR A 9 -8.08 11.87 -0.57
CA THR A 9 -9.11 10.90 -0.21
C THR A 9 -8.55 9.62 0.42
N GLY A 10 -7.22 9.44 0.43
CA GLY A 10 -6.58 8.21 0.90
C GLY A 10 -6.71 7.02 -0.05
N TYR A 11 -7.13 7.21 -1.31
CA TYR A 11 -7.32 6.10 -2.25
C TYR A 11 -6.04 5.42 -2.76
N GLY A 12 -4.85 5.93 -2.44
CA GLY A 12 -3.58 5.40 -2.97
C GLY A 12 -3.43 3.89 -2.75
N LEU A 13 -3.62 3.41 -1.52
CA LEU A 13 -3.46 1.98 -1.20
C LEU A 13 -4.63 1.14 -1.74
N TYR A 14 -5.83 1.71 -1.84
CA TYR A 14 -6.97 1.04 -2.47
C TYR A 14 -6.72 0.78 -3.96
N ILE A 15 -6.23 1.79 -4.68
CA ILE A 15 -5.87 1.69 -6.09
C ILE A 15 -4.72 0.67 -6.27
N ALA A 16 -3.69 0.74 -5.44
CA ALA A 16 -2.57 -0.21 -5.48
C ALA A 16 -3.06 -1.66 -5.30
N LYS A 17 -3.94 -1.90 -4.32
CA LYS A 17 -4.54 -3.22 -4.09
C LYS A 17 -5.30 -3.72 -5.32
N LYS A 18 -6.12 -2.87 -5.94
CA LYS A 18 -6.87 -3.25 -7.16
C LYS A 18 -5.95 -3.61 -8.33
N ILE A 19 -4.87 -2.87 -8.53
CA ILE A 19 -3.90 -3.16 -9.58
C ILE A 19 -3.23 -4.51 -9.32
N ILE A 20 -2.75 -4.74 -8.10
CA ILE A 20 -2.01 -5.97 -7.75
C ILE A 20 -2.92 -7.20 -7.85
N GLU A 21 -4.14 -7.13 -7.31
CA GLU A 21 -5.14 -8.21 -7.41
C GLU A 21 -5.49 -8.53 -8.88
N ALA A 22 -5.59 -7.51 -9.75
CA ALA A 22 -5.88 -7.70 -11.17
C ALA A 22 -4.75 -8.44 -11.92
N HIS A 23 -3.52 -8.41 -11.41
CA HIS A 23 -2.39 -9.16 -11.95
C HIS A 23 -2.19 -10.52 -11.25
N GLY A 24 -3.17 -10.97 -10.45
CA GLY A 24 -3.08 -12.21 -9.68
C GLY A 24 -2.06 -12.16 -8.53
N GLY A 25 -1.62 -10.96 -8.16
CA GLY A 25 -0.71 -10.74 -7.05
C GLY A 25 -1.42 -10.54 -5.71
N ARG A 26 -0.64 -10.30 -4.67
CA ARG A 26 -1.12 -9.99 -3.32
C ARG A 26 -0.37 -8.79 -2.74
N ILE A 27 -1.05 -8.03 -1.89
CA ILE A 27 -0.49 -6.91 -1.14
C ILE A 27 -0.88 -7.03 0.34
N TRP A 28 0.05 -6.72 1.23
CA TRP A 28 -0.21 -6.60 2.66
C TRP A 28 0.79 -5.64 3.31
N ALA A 29 0.59 -5.33 4.58
CA ALA A 29 1.50 -4.52 5.36
C ALA A 29 1.69 -5.12 6.74
N GLU A 30 2.90 -4.98 7.27
CA GLU A 30 3.26 -5.39 8.63
C GLU A 30 3.78 -4.18 9.39
N SER A 31 3.43 -4.10 10.67
CA SER A 31 3.85 -3.02 11.57
C SER A 31 3.82 -3.52 13.01
N ASP A 32 4.87 -3.20 13.76
CA ASP A 32 4.96 -3.46 15.20
C ASP A 32 4.16 -2.43 16.03
N GLY A 33 3.42 -1.54 15.37
CA GLY A 33 2.60 -0.50 15.99
C GLY A 33 3.25 0.89 16.00
N ASP A 34 2.70 1.76 16.84
CA ASP A 34 2.96 3.20 16.80
C ASP A 34 4.45 3.55 16.97
N GLY A 35 4.92 4.45 16.10
CA GLY A 35 6.30 4.94 16.11
C GLY A 35 7.35 3.92 15.64
N LYS A 36 6.95 2.72 15.17
CA LYS A 36 7.87 1.68 14.66
C LYS A 36 7.96 1.62 13.14
N GLY A 37 7.08 2.35 12.44
CA GLY A 37 6.98 2.31 10.99
C GLY A 37 6.23 1.08 10.49
N SER A 38 6.26 0.87 9.18
CA SER A 38 5.54 -0.22 8.52
C SER A 38 6.30 -0.69 7.28
N VAL A 39 6.21 -1.98 6.98
CA VAL A 39 6.71 -2.57 5.74
C VAL A 39 5.51 -2.98 4.90
N PHE A 40 5.50 -2.56 3.64
CA PHE A 40 4.46 -2.92 2.67
C PHE A 40 5.05 -3.92 1.69
N PHE A 41 4.37 -5.05 1.54
CA PHE A 41 4.79 -6.14 0.68
C PHE A 41 3.87 -6.24 -0.52
N VAL A 42 4.45 -6.55 -1.66
CA VAL A 42 3.74 -6.88 -2.89
C VAL A 42 4.38 -8.13 -3.48
N GLU A 43 3.55 -9.08 -3.90
CA GLU A 43 3.99 -10.28 -4.61
C GLU A 43 3.18 -10.41 -5.90
N PHE A 44 3.84 -10.92 -6.94
CA PHE A 44 3.22 -11.21 -8.23
C PHE A 44 3.56 -12.66 -8.61
N PRO A 45 2.67 -13.34 -9.36
CA PRO A 45 3.01 -14.61 -9.98
C PRO A 45 4.25 -14.48 -10.85
N THR A 46 5.15 -15.45 -10.78
CA THR A 46 6.23 -15.60 -11.77
C THR A 46 5.65 -16.24 -13.03
N ALA A 47 6.26 -15.95 -14.18
CA ALA A 47 5.88 -16.54 -15.47
C ALA A 47 5.98 -18.07 -15.47
#